data_AF-A0A7W5A3Y1-F1
#
_entry.id   AF-A0A7W5A3Y1-F1
#
_cell.length_a   1.000
_cell.length_b   1.000
_cell.length_c   1.000
_cell.angle_alpha   90.00
_cell.angle_beta   90.00
_cell.angle_gamma   90.00
#
_symmetry.space_group_name_H-M   'P 1'
#
loop_
_entity.id
_entity.type
_entity.pdbx_description
1 polymer ?
#
loop_
_entity_poly.entity_id
_entity_poly.type
_entity_poly.pdbx_seq_one_letter_code
_entity_poly.pdbx_strand_id
1 'polypeptide(L)'
;MSMNSAPRRLLLVVDAPSLLHRNHHARAHTRMIDRAGRPAWALHGMLRQILDSIDAFAPDAVLFGLDDRTASVRRDAYPDYKAGRAEKDPMLVEQLGRAGAMLDALGLATLTPPGLEADDVNASAAAWAVRNDWNCVVITSDRDAFALISDHTQVLRLINGGINGSPLLNPARLYAMYGVPATRYLEYAALRGDASDNLPGVSGIGEKTAAALLDQVGPMGRVWSDIDDNSGRLVTTVLDRWAADTGSRRISARVVRALSAPGARERYDFNLRMMTCHEDLNLRLTPDIPGTPGLLPLDLDRVARVVGFLGVEATTSLAQRVLSTNPASAAS
;
A
#
# COMPACT_ATOMS: atom_id res chain seq x y z
N MET A 1 30.76 7.97 -18.99
CA MET A 1 29.71 8.75 -19.67
C MET A 1 28.62 9.03 -18.66
N SER A 2 28.63 10.22 -18.05
CA SER A 2 27.63 10.61 -17.06
C SER A 2 26.47 11.23 -17.81
N MET A 3 25.39 10.47 -18.04
CA MET A 3 24.12 11.06 -18.49
C MET A 3 23.46 11.66 -17.27
N ASN A 4 23.55 12.99 -17.16
CA ASN A 4 22.76 13.78 -16.23
C ASN A 4 21.31 13.78 -16.77
N SER A 5 20.58 12.68 -16.58
CA SER A 5 19.15 12.62 -16.89
C SER A 5 18.40 13.41 -15.84
N ALA A 6 17.49 14.30 -16.26
CA ALA A 6 16.55 14.94 -15.35
C ALA A 6 15.88 13.89 -14.45
N PRO A 7 15.58 14.21 -13.17
CA PRO A 7 14.97 13.25 -12.27
C PRO A 7 13.65 12.74 -12.85
N ARG A 8 13.47 11.42 -12.84
CA ARG A 8 12.22 10.78 -13.27
C ARG A 8 11.04 11.39 -12.53
N ARG A 9 9.95 11.62 -13.27
CA ARG A 9 8.69 12.11 -12.68
C ARG A 9 8.20 11.15 -11.60
N LEU A 10 7.53 11.68 -10.60
CA LEU A 10 7.08 10.94 -9.42
C LEU A 10 5.57 10.99 -9.26
N LEU A 11 4.94 9.82 -9.17
CA LEU A 11 3.55 9.65 -8.77
C LEU A 11 3.49 9.30 -7.27
N LEU A 12 2.77 10.11 -6.51
CA LEU A 12 2.42 9.82 -5.12
C LEU A 12 1.03 9.21 -5.08
N VAL A 13 0.90 8.01 -4.52
CA VAL A 13 -0.39 7.32 -4.41
C VAL A 13 -0.74 7.17 -2.94
N VAL A 14 -1.96 7.54 -2.55
CA VAL A 14 -2.36 7.56 -1.16
C VAL A 14 -3.54 6.63 -0.94
N ASP A 15 -3.36 5.69 -0.01
CA ASP A 15 -4.42 4.89 0.57
C ASP A 15 -5.18 5.74 1.60
N ALA A 16 -6.20 6.47 1.13
CA ALA A 16 -6.96 7.38 1.97
C ALA A 16 -7.73 6.66 3.11
N PRO A 17 -8.40 5.51 2.88
CA PRO A 17 -9.06 4.76 3.95
C PRO A 17 -8.12 4.38 5.09
N SER A 18 -6.93 3.85 4.78
CA SER A 18 -5.92 3.46 5.78
C SER A 18 -5.48 4.65 6.63
N LEU A 19 -5.19 5.80 6.00
CA LEU A 19 -4.79 7.01 6.73
C LEU A 19 -5.94 7.61 7.55
N LEU A 20 -7.17 7.58 7.06
CA LEU A 20 -8.33 8.07 7.80
C LEU A 20 -8.61 7.22 9.04
N HIS A 21 -8.62 5.89 8.90
CA HIS A 21 -8.76 4.97 10.02
C HIS A 21 -7.70 5.22 11.10
N ARG A 22 -6.45 5.36 10.67
CA ARG A 22 -5.33 5.64 11.57
C ARG A 22 -5.51 6.96 12.32
N ASN A 23 -5.79 8.05 11.60
CA ASN A 23 -5.95 9.37 12.22
C ASN A 23 -7.22 9.47 13.07
N HIS A 24 -8.27 8.69 12.76
CA HIS A 24 -9.47 8.63 13.58
C HIS A 24 -9.16 8.23 15.02
N HIS A 25 -8.37 7.16 15.20
CA HIS A 25 -7.97 6.70 16.53
C HIS A 25 -6.87 7.59 17.13
N ALA A 26 -5.83 7.93 16.36
CA ALA A 26 -4.68 8.66 16.88
C ALA A 26 -5.02 10.10 17.31
N ARG A 27 -5.99 10.74 16.64
CA ARG A 27 -6.33 12.15 16.84
C ARG A 27 -7.72 12.40 17.44
N ALA A 28 -8.43 11.35 17.88
CA ALA A 28 -9.73 11.50 18.54
C ALA A 28 -9.70 12.49 19.72
N HIS A 29 -8.60 12.51 20.48
CA HIS A 29 -8.41 13.41 21.63
C HIS A 29 -8.46 14.90 21.27
N THR A 30 -8.17 15.26 20.00
CA THR A 30 -8.19 16.67 19.55
C THR A 30 -9.60 17.22 19.43
N ARG A 31 -10.60 16.35 19.24
CA ARG A 31 -12.02 16.71 19.02
C ARG A 31 -12.23 17.82 18.00
N MET A 32 -11.33 17.89 17.00
CA MET A 32 -11.34 18.95 16.00
C MET A 32 -12.62 18.89 15.16
N ILE A 33 -13.19 20.07 14.90
CA ILE A 33 -14.37 20.27 14.05
C ILE A 33 -14.05 21.22 12.89
N ASP A 34 -14.77 21.10 11.78
CA ASP A 34 -14.72 22.03 10.65
C ASP A 34 -15.57 23.29 10.91
N ARG A 35 -15.56 24.24 9.96
CA ARG A 35 -16.36 25.48 10.07
C ARG A 35 -17.87 25.26 10.09
N ALA A 36 -18.36 24.08 9.69
CA ALA A 36 -19.77 23.69 9.81
C ALA A 36 -20.08 22.93 11.12
N GLY A 37 -19.12 22.86 12.04
CA GLY A 37 -19.29 22.18 13.33
C GLY A 37 -19.22 20.65 13.26
N ARG A 38 -18.76 20.08 12.13
CA ARG A 38 -18.69 18.63 11.96
C ARG A 38 -17.31 18.09 12.38
N PRO A 39 -17.24 16.86 12.91
CA PRO A 39 -15.98 16.15 13.16
C PRO A 39 -14.99 16.25 12.00
N ALA A 40 -13.72 16.57 12.27
CA ALA A 40 -12.72 16.75 11.20
C ALA A 40 -11.30 16.30 11.57
N TRP A 41 -11.09 15.70 12.74
CA TRP A 41 -9.73 15.34 13.20
C TRP A 41 -9.04 14.30 12.32
N ALA A 42 -9.79 13.34 11.76
CA ALA A 42 -9.24 12.31 10.90
C ALA A 42 -8.90 12.89 9.53
N LEU A 43 -9.82 13.67 8.94
CA LEU A 43 -9.61 14.38 7.68
C LEU A 43 -8.42 15.32 7.74
N HIS A 44 -8.34 16.14 8.79
CA HIS A 44 -7.23 17.06 9.00
C HIS A 44 -5.91 16.32 9.25
N GLY A 45 -5.93 15.25 10.03
CA GLY A 45 -4.74 14.42 10.27
C GLY A 45 -4.19 13.79 8.98
N MET A 46 -5.07 13.20 8.17
CA MET A 46 -4.73 12.64 6.87
C MET A 46 -4.17 13.74 5.95
N LEU A 47 -4.90 14.86 5.78
CA LEU A 47 -4.44 15.97 4.94
C LEU A 47 -3.06 16.46 5.37
N ARG A 48 -2.81 16.60 6.67
CA ARG A 48 -1.51 17.04 7.16
C ARG A 48 -0.39 16.07 6.77
N GLN A 49 -0.61 14.77 6.94
CA GLN A 49 0.38 13.76 6.55
C GLN A 49 0.65 13.75 5.05
N ILE A 50 -0.38 13.97 4.23
CA ILE A 50 -0.26 14.10 2.78
C ILE A 50 0.59 15.34 2.45
N LEU A 51 0.28 16.49 3.04
CA LEU A 51 1.02 17.74 2.80
C LEU A 51 2.49 17.58 3.20
N ASP A 52 2.78 16.99 4.36
CA ASP A 52 4.16 16.73 4.79
C ASP A 52 4.88 15.77 3.81
N SER A 53 4.15 14.84 3.19
CA SER A 53 4.70 13.93 2.17
C SER A 53 4.96 14.61 0.84
N ILE A 54 4.03 15.45 0.37
CA ILE A 54 4.22 16.23 -0.86
C ILE A 54 5.39 17.22 -0.68
N ASP A 55 5.55 17.82 0.50
CA ASP A 55 6.69 18.70 0.81
C ASP A 55 8.03 17.93 0.79
N ALA A 56 8.04 16.68 1.26
CA ALA A 56 9.24 15.85 1.30
C ALA A 56 9.63 15.27 -0.06
N PHE A 57 8.65 14.90 -0.89
CA PHE A 57 8.88 14.20 -2.15
C PHE A 57 8.76 15.08 -3.40
N ALA A 58 8.06 16.22 -3.31
CA ALA A 58 7.74 17.12 -4.42
C ALA A 58 7.29 16.38 -5.71
N PRO A 59 6.24 15.53 -5.62
CA PRO A 59 5.78 14.70 -6.73
C PRO A 59 5.17 15.52 -7.87
N ASP A 60 5.17 14.96 -9.08
CA ASP A 60 4.51 15.49 -10.26
C ASP A 60 2.99 15.33 -10.19
N ALA A 61 2.54 14.22 -9.61
CA ALA A 61 1.13 13.88 -9.51
C ALA A 61 0.79 13.21 -8.18
N VAL A 62 -0.44 13.40 -7.71
CA VAL A 62 -0.99 12.76 -6.52
C VAL A 62 -2.33 12.11 -6.84
N LEU A 63 -2.45 10.82 -6.52
CA LEU A 63 -3.66 10.02 -6.70
C LEU A 63 -4.12 9.42 -5.37
N PHE A 64 -5.42 9.45 -5.11
CA PHE A 64 -6.04 8.90 -3.91
C PHE A 64 -6.90 7.68 -4.25
N GLY A 65 -6.53 6.53 -3.69
CA GLY A 65 -7.37 5.33 -3.70
C GLY A 65 -8.45 5.42 -2.62
N LEU A 66 -9.67 5.03 -2.98
CA LEU A 66 -10.82 4.93 -2.08
C LEU A 66 -11.50 3.57 -2.24
N ASP A 67 -12.04 3.04 -1.14
CA ASP A 67 -12.81 1.79 -1.16
C ASP A 67 -14.22 2.02 -1.70
N ASP A 68 -14.73 1.09 -2.51
CA ASP A 68 -16.17 0.98 -2.70
C ASP A 68 -16.83 0.52 -1.41
N ARG A 69 -17.78 1.32 -0.94
CA ARG A 69 -18.50 1.09 0.31
C ARG A 69 -19.77 0.26 0.13
N THR A 70 -20.18 0.05 -1.12
CA THR A 70 -21.47 -0.55 -1.49
C THR A 70 -21.32 -2.01 -1.91
N ALA A 71 -20.25 -2.32 -2.65
CA ALA A 71 -19.96 -3.67 -3.14
C ALA A 71 -18.53 -4.08 -2.77
N SER A 72 -18.24 -5.39 -2.82
CA SER A 72 -16.88 -5.90 -2.63
C SER A 72 -16.71 -7.24 -3.33
N VAL A 73 -15.92 -7.27 -4.40
CA VAL A 73 -15.65 -8.50 -5.16
C VAL A 73 -15.01 -9.59 -4.29
N ARG A 74 -14.16 -9.18 -3.33
CA ARG A 74 -13.49 -10.08 -2.38
C ARG A 74 -14.49 -10.69 -1.40
N ARG A 75 -15.42 -9.91 -0.86
CA ARG A 75 -16.48 -10.43 0.03
C ARG A 75 -17.49 -11.30 -0.71
N ASP A 76 -17.79 -10.97 -1.96
CA ASP A 76 -18.69 -11.78 -2.80
C ASP A 76 -18.05 -13.15 -3.12
N ALA A 77 -16.73 -13.19 -3.32
CA ALA A 77 -15.98 -14.43 -3.54
C ALA A 77 -15.72 -15.23 -2.24
N TYR A 78 -15.50 -14.54 -1.12
CA TYR A 78 -15.25 -15.13 0.19
C TYR A 78 -16.00 -14.36 1.28
N PRO A 79 -17.18 -14.83 1.71
CA PRO A 79 -18.02 -14.11 2.69
C PRO A 79 -17.36 -13.82 4.03
N ASP A 80 -16.41 -14.66 4.46
CA ASP A 80 -15.69 -14.42 5.72
C ASP A 80 -14.52 -13.43 5.58
N TYR A 81 -14.25 -12.91 4.37
CA TYR A 81 -13.22 -11.89 4.14
C TYR A 81 -13.51 -10.65 4.99
N LYS A 82 -12.55 -10.25 5.84
CA LYS A 82 -12.67 -9.13 6.78
C LYS A 82 -13.88 -9.23 7.74
N ALA A 83 -14.55 -10.39 7.86
CA ALA A 83 -15.76 -10.55 8.66
C ALA A 83 -15.55 -10.39 10.18
N GLY A 84 -14.31 -10.59 10.65
CA GLY A 84 -13.92 -10.36 12.04
C GLY A 84 -13.65 -8.89 12.41
N ARG A 85 -13.71 -7.95 11.45
CA ARG A 85 -13.45 -6.53 11.73
C ARG A 85 -14.63 -5.92 12.49
N ALA A 86 -14.31 -5.12 13.52
CA ALA A 86 -15.32 -4.38 14.27
C ALA A 86 -16.09 -3.40 13.36
N GLU A 87 -17.36 -3.15 13.68
CA GLU A 87 -18.15 -2.14 13.00
C GLU A 87 -17.46 -0.77 13.10
N LYS A 88 -17.43 -0.05 11.97
CA LYS A 88 -16.77 1.26 11.89
C LYS A 88 -17.57 2.27 12.71
N ASP A 89 -16.86 3.05 13.52
CA ASP A 89 -17.42 4.21 14.22
C ASP A 89 -18.20 5.12 13.24
N PRO A 90 -19.46 5.51 13.53
CA PRO A 90 -20.23 6.40 12.67
C PRO A 90 -19.51 7.70 12.30
N MET A 91 -18.69 8.26 13.21
CA MET A 91 -17.92 9.48 12.96
C MET A 91 -16.76 9.25 11.99
N LEU A 92 -16.21 8.02 11.94
CA LEU A 92 -15.24 7.62 10.92
C LEU A 92 -15.93 7.42 9.57
N VAL A 93 -17.09 6.77 9.55
CA VAL A 93 -17.93 6.58 8.35
C VAL A 93 -18.26 7.93 7.71
N GLU A 94 -18.64 8.92 8.51
CA GLU A 94 -18.95 10.28 8.04
C GLU A 94 -17.73 10.98 7.44
N GLN A 95 -16.56 10.89 8.09
CA GLN A 95 -15.32 11.48 7.59
C GLN A 95 -14.81 10.79 6.32
N LEU A 96 -14.91 9.46 6.23
CA LEU A 96 -14.61 8.71 5.00
C LEU A 96 -15.50 9.15 3.83
N GLY A 97 -16.80 9.39 4.07
CA GLY A 97 -17.72 9.86 3.05
C GLY A 97 -17.41 11.28 2.54
N ARG A 98 -16.80 12.12 3.36
CA ARG A 98 -16.40 13.49 2.99
C ARG A 98 -15.01 13.58 2.36
N ALA A 99 -14.16 12.58 2.55
CA ALA A 99 -12.77 12.61 2.10
C ALA A 99 -12.65 12.79 0.58
N GLY A 100 -13.35 11.97 -0.20
CA GLY A 100 -13.32 12.05 -1.67
C GLY A 100 -13.74 13.43 -2.18
N ALA A 101 -14.90 13.92 -1.72
CA ALA A 101 -15.41 15.23 -2.12
C ALA A 101 -14.47 16.39 -1.76
N MET A 102 -13.79 16.33 -0.61
CA MET A 102 -12.79 17.34 -0.22
C MET A 102 -11.57 17.30 -1.14
N LEU A 103 -11.06 16.10 -1.46
CA LEU A 103 -9.89 15.91 -2.33
C LEU A 103 -10.19 16.31 -3.77
N ASP A 104 -11.36 15.95 -4.30
CA ASP A 104 -11.82 16.37 -5.63
C ASP A 104 -11.96 17.90 -5.70
N ALA A 105 -12.54 18.53 -4.67
CA ALA A 105 -12.67 19.98 -4.60
C ALA A 105 -11.32 20.70 -4.57
N LEU A 106 -10.28 20.08 -4.00
CA LEU A 106 -8.90 20.60 -4.05
C LEU A 106 -8.31 20.53 -5.47
N GLY A 107 -8.84 19.69 -6.36
CA GLY A 107 -8.27 19.39 -7.67
C GLY A 107 -7.33 18.18 -7.67
N LEU A 108 -7.33 17.40 -6.59
CA LEU A 108 -6.60 16.13 -6.51
C LEU A 108 -7.40 15.02 -7.21
N ALA A 109 -6.71 14.00 -7.71
CA ALA A 109 -7.37 12.86 -8.34
C ALA A 109 -7.80 11.85 -7.28
N THR A 110 -9.08 11.52 -7.22
CA THR A 110 -9.59 10.39 -6.44
C THR A 110 -10.12 9.30 -7.36
N LEU A 111 -9.99 8.04 -6.94
CA LEU A 111 -10.54 6.90 -7.66
C LEU A 111 -11.21 5.92 -6.71
N THR A 112 -12.49 5.67 -6.96
CA THR A 112 -13.31 4.63 -6.30
C THR A 112 -13.83 3.66 -7.37
N PRO A 113 -13.11 2.58 -7.69
CA PRO A 113 -13.58 1.61 -8.66
C PRO A 113 -14.71 0.76 -8.06
N PRO A 114 -15.79 0.46 -8.82
CA PRO A 114 -16.89 -0.36 -8.31
C PRO A 114 -16.43 -1.73 -7.83
N GLY A 115 -16.82 -2.10 -6.61
CA GLY A 115 -16.52 -3.37 -5.95
C GLY A 115 -15.06 -3.57 -5.51
N LEU A 116 -14.18 -2.61 -5.74
CA LEU A 116 -12.74 -2.73 -5.47
C LEU A 116 -12.30 -1.88 -4.26
N GLU A 117 -11.09 -2.14 -3.79
CA GLU A 117 -10.49 -1.51 -2.63
C GLU A 117 -9.40 -0.51 -3.06
N ALA A 118 -8.99 0.39 -2.15
CA ALA A 118 -7.91 1.34 -2.41
C ALA A 118 -6.60 0.65 -2.82
N ASP A 119 -6.37 -0.60 -2.38
CA ASP A 119 -5.21 -1.41 -2.76
C ASP A 119 -5.15 -1.72 -4.25
N ASP A 120 -6.31 -1.90 -4.90
CA ASP A 120 -6.40 -2.09 -6.35
C ASP A 120 -5.99 -0.81 -7.10
N VAL A 121 -6.32 0.36 -6.55
CA VAL A 121 -5.84 1.65 -7.08
C VAL A 121 -4.33 1.79 -6.89
N ASN A 122 -3.81 1.42 -5.72
CA ASN A 122 -2.37 1.46 -5.43
C ASN A 122 -1.56 0.60 -6.40
N ALA A 123 -2.01 -0.64 -6.64
CA ALA A 123 -1.37 -1.57 -7.56
C ALA A 123 -1.42 -1.06 -9.01
N SER A 124 -2.59 -0.60 -9.47
CA SER A 124 -2.75 -0.02 -10.81
C SER A 124 -1.90 1.24 -11.02
N ALA A 125 -1.74 2.06 -9.98
CA ALA A 125 -0.91 3.25 -10.03
C ALA A 125 0.60 2.94 -10.07
N ALA A 126 1.06 1.96 -9.29
CA ALA A 126 2.42 1.46 -9.38
C ALA A 126 2.74 0.90 -10.78
N ALA A 127 1.85 0.08 -11.34
CA ALA A 127 1.99 -0.46 -12.69
C ALA A 127 1.94 0.65 -13.76
N TRP A 128 1.05 1.62 -13.61
CA TRP A 128 0.97 2.78 -14.50
C TRP A 128 2.25 3.60 -14.48
N ALA A 129 2.84 3.86 -13.31
CA ALA A 129 4.08 4.64 -13.20
C ALA A 129 5.22 3.97 -13.97
N VAL A 130 5.40 2.66 -13.79
CA VAL A 130 6.41 1.89 -14.55
C VAL A 130 6.18 1.99 -16.06
N ARG A 131 4.93 1.82 -16.52
CA ARG A 131 4.57 1.91 -17.95
C ARG A 131 4.87 3.29 -18.56
N ASN A 132 4.91 4.34 -17.76
CA ASN A 132 5.14 5.72 -18.20
C ASN A 132 6.55 6.24 -17.89
N ASP A 133 7.47 5.40 -17.40
CA ASP A 133 8.83 5.77 -16.95
C ASP A 133 8.85 6.74 -15.75
N TRP A 134 7.87 6.61 -14.86
CA TRP A 134 7.77 7.35 -13.60
C TRP A 134 8.18 6.46 -12.43
N ASN A 135 8.61 7.10 -11.34
CA ASN A 135 8.68 6.45 -10.04
C ASN A 135 7.33 6.55 -9.33
N CYS A 136 7.08 5.65 -8.38
CA CYS A 136 5.89 5.63 -7.55
C CYS A 136 6.26 5.55 -6.06
N VAL A 137 5.57 6.34 -5.24
CA VAL A 137 5.57 6.18 -3.78
C VAL A 137 4.14 5.94 -3.32
N VAL A 138 3.89 4.77 -2.74
CA VAL A 138 2.61 4.42 -2.11
C VAL A 138 2.65 4.83 -0.65
N ILE A 139 1.71 5.65 -0.21
CA ILE A 139 1.53 6.05 1.18
C ILE A 139 0.38 5.25 1.77
N THR A 140 0.68 4.38 2.71
CA THR A 140 -0.32 3.60 3.46
C THR A 140 0.22 3.27 4.86
N SER A 141 -0.63 2.76 5.74
CA SER A 141 -0.17 2.06 6.95
C SER A 141 -0.17 0.54 6.82
N ASP A 142 -0.75 0.03 5.73
CA ASP A 142 -0.93 -1.39 5.46
C ASP A 142 0.37 -2.05 4.94
N ARG A 143 0.55 -3.33 5.29
CA ARG A 143 1.66 -4.15 4.83
C ARG A 143 1.37 -4.79 3.47
N ASP A 144 0.11 -4.88 3.05
CA ASP A 144 -0.25 -5.52 1.78
C ASP A 144 0.37 -4.79 0.58
N ALA A 145 0.50 -3.46 0.68
CA ALA A 145 1.21 -2.64 -0.30
C ALA A 145 2.70 -3.02 -0.47
N PHE A 146 3.31 -3.80 0.43
CA PHE A 146 4.71 -4.21 0.27
C PHE A 146 4.90 -5.16 -0.92
N ALA A 147 3.83 -5.83 -1.37
CA ALA A 147 3.82 -6.58 -2.62
C ALA A 147 4.12 -5.71 -3.85
N LEU A 148 3.90 -4.40 -3.76
CA LEU A 148 4.11 -3.45 -4.85
C LEU A 148 5.56 -2.94 -4.95
N ILE A 149 6.40 -3.21 -3.94
CA ILE A 149 7.76 -2.69 -3.86
C ILE A 149 8.60 -3.26 -5.02
N SER A 150 9.25 -2.37 -5.76
CA SER A 150 10.10 -2.70 -6.90
C SER A 150 11.24 -1.69 -7.02
N ASP A 151 12.00 -1.76 -8.12
CA ASP A 151 13.03 -0.75 -8.41
C ASP A 151 12.42 0.64 -8.71
N HIS A 152 11.14 0.69 -9.08
CA HIS A 152 10.41 1.92 -9.43
C HIS A 152 9.36 2.32 -8.40
N THR A 153 9.02 1.43 -7.46
CA THR A 153 7.96 1.64 -6.48
C THR A 153 8.48 1.48 -5.07
N GLN A 154 8.23 2.48 -4.24
CA GLN A 154 8.53 2.47 -2.81
C GLN A 154 7.23 2.59 -2.00
N VAL A 155 7.26 2.13 -0.74
CA VAL A 155 6.12 2.26 0.18
C VAL A 155 6.55 3.12 1.36
N LEU A 156 5.93 4.28 1.54
CA LEU A 156 6.01 5.04 2.78
C LEU A 156 4.97 4.48 3.75
N ARG A 157 5.43 3.66 4.70
CA ARG A 157 4.54 3.07 5.71
C ARG A 157 4.34 4.04 6.86
N LEU A 158 3.24 4.80 6.85
CA LEU A 158 2.94 5.78 7.89
C LEU A 158 2.62 5.12 9.24
N ILE A 159 3.56 5.25 10.18
CA ILE A 159 3.47 4.77 11.56
C ILE A 159 3.50 5.94 12.55
N ASN A 160 3.62 5.64 13.86
CA ASN A 160 3.59 6.69 14.90
C ASN A 160 4.83 7.58 14.74
N GLY A 161 4.67 8.89 14.91
CA GLY A 161 5.77 9.87 14.73
C GLY A 161 5.76 10.63 13.40
N GLY A 162 4.71 10.49 12.58
CA GLY A 162 4.59 11.21 11.31
C GLY A 162 5.57 10.69 10.25
N ILE A 163 5.80 11.47 9.19
CA ILE A 163 6.67 11.05 8.07
C ILE A 163 8.10 10.75 8.52
N ASN A 164 8.68 11.56 9.41
CA ASN A 164 10.05 11.40 9.88
C ASN A 164 10.26 10.13 10.73
N GLY A 165 9.22 9.68 11.42
CA GLY A 165 9.23 8.41 12.15
C GLY A 165 8.84 7.21 11.30
N SER A 166 8.48 7.42 10.03
CA SER A 166 7.90 6.39 9.17
C SER A 166 8.92 5.82 8.20
N PRO A 167 9.02 4.48 8.07
CA PRO A 167 9.96 3.87 7.15
C PRO A 167 9.48 4.01 5.71
N LEU A 168 10.34 4.60 4.87
CA LEU A 168 10.26 4.47 3.41
C LEU A 168 10.91 3.14 3.02
N LEU A 169 10.11 2.21 2.53
CA LEU A 169 10.52 0.86 2.18
C LEU A 169 10.82 0.77 0.68
N ASN A 170 12.02 0.27 0.39
CA ASN A 170 12.50 -0.11 -0.93
C ASN A 170 12.90 -1.60 -0.87
N PRO A 171 13.32 -2.23 -1.99
CA PRO A 171 13.65 -3.65 -2.00
C PRO A 171 14.65 -4.07 -0.91
N ALA A 172 15.71 -3.27 -0.71
CA ALA A 172 16.74 -3.55 0.29
C ALA A 172 16.22 -3.46 1.74
N ARG A 173 15.42 -2.43 2.06
CA ARG A 173 14.84 -2.26 3.40
C ARG A 173 13.78 -3.33 3.68
N LEU A 174 12.97 -3.69 2.69
CA LEU A 174 12.01 -4.78 2.83
C LEU A 174 12.73 -6.10 3.12
N TYR A 175 13.79 -6.41 2.36
CA TYR A 175 14.60 -7.59 2.59
C TYR A 175 15.21 -7.60 4.01
N ALA A 176 15.78 -6.48 4.45
CA ALA A 176 16.35 -6.37 5.80
C ALA A 176 15.31 -6.62 6.92
N MET A 177 14.04 -6.25 6.69
CA MET A 177 12.96 -6.40 7.66
C MET A 177 12.33 -7.80 7.66
N TYR A 178 12.12 -8.39 6.48
CA TYR A 178 11.33 -9.61 6.31
C TYR A 178 12.15 -10.83 5.91
N GLY A 179 13.38 -10.65 5.44
CA GLY A 179 14.20 -11.70 4.84
C GLY A 179 13.61 -12.26 3.57
N VAL A 180 12.82 -11.45 2.83
CA VAL A 180 12.14 -11.87 1.59
C VAL A 180 12.42 -10.85 0.49
N PRO A 181 12.83 -11.29 -0.71
CA PRO A 181 12.91 -10.41 -1.87
C PRO A 181 11.57 -9.76 -2.18
N ALA A 182 11.56 -8.48 -2.56
CA ALA A 182 10.31 -7.74 -2.81
C ALA A 182 9.41 -8.41 -3.86
N THR A 183 10.01 -8.98 -4.91
CA THR A 183 9.31 -9.75 -5.96
C THR A 183 8.60 -11.01 -5.45
N ARG A 184 8.82 -11.42 -4.19
CA ARG A 184 8.22 -12.61 -3.56
C ARG A 184 7.34 -12.26 -2.36
N TYR A 185 7.13 -10.98 -2.07
CA TYR A 185 6.35 -10.59 -0.89
C TYR A 185 4.90 -11.08 -0.95
N LEU A 186 4.28 -11.10 -2.14
CA LEU A 186 2.93 -11.62 -2.31
C LEU A 186 2.87 -13.14 -2.03
N GLU A 187 3.83 -13.92 -2.53
CA GLU A 187 3.93 -15.36 -2.21
C GLU A 187 4.14 -15.57 -0.71
N TYR A 188 4.97 -14.72 -0.08
CA TYR A 188 5.19 -14.72 1.35
C TYR A 188 3.89 -14.50 2.12
N ALA A 189 3.13 -13.46 1.77
CA ALA A 189 1.83 -13.15 2.36
C ALA A 189 0.84 -14.30 2.20
N ALA A 190 0.74 -14.88 1.00
CA ALA A 190 -0.14 -16.00 0.70
C ALA A 190 0.20 -17.27 1.51
N LEU A 191 1.49 -17.51 1.77
CA LEU A 191 1.95 -18.60 2.64
C LEU A 191 1.59 -18.37 4.11
N ARG A 192 1.89 -17.18 4.66
CA ARG A 192 1.66 -16.89 6.09
C ARG A 192 0.18 -16.68 6.42
N GLY A 193 -0.64 -16.30 5.45
CA GLY A 193 -2.01 -15.83 5.66
C GLY A 193 -2.06 -14.43 6.28
N ASP A 194 -3.26 -13.89 6.37
CA ASP A 194 -3.51 -12.60 7.01
C ASP A 194 -4.73 -12.67 7.94
N ALA A 195 -4.47 -12.67 9.25
CA ALA A 195 -5.52 -12.77 10.25
C ALA A 195 -6.45 -11.55 10.27
N SER A 196 -5.98 -10.35 9.90
CA SER A 196 -6.83 -9.15 9.87
C SER A 196 -7.86 -9.17 8.75
N ASP A 197 -7.58 -9.94 7.70
CA ASP A 197 -8.45 -10.16 6.54
C ASP A 197 -9.14 -11.52 6.54
N ASN A 198 -8.90 -12.29 7.61
CA ASN A 198 -9.38 -13.66 7.77
C ASN A 198 -8.88 -14.62 6.67
N LEU A 199 -7.66 -14.40 6.19
CA LEU A 199 -6.99 -15.26 5.22
C LEU A 199 -6.13 -16.31 5.96
N PRO A 200 -6.42 -17.62 5.82
CA PRO A 200 -5.90 -18.65 6.73
C PRO A 200 -4.43 -19.01 6.55
N GLY A 201 -3.81 -18.67 5.41
CA GLY A 201 -2.45 -19.11 5.10
C GLY A 201 -2.35 -20.61 4.80
N VAL A 202 -1.13 -21.10 4.64
CA VAL A 202 -0.83 -22.53 4.55
C VAL A 202 -0.53 -23.07 5.95
N SER A 203 -1.31 -24.05 6.40
CA SER A 203 -1.17 -24.59 7.75
C SER A 203 0.23 -25.14 8.01
N GLY A 204 0.86 -24.64 9.08
CA GLY A 204 2.21 -25.05 9.45
C GLY A 204 3.33 -24.22 8.83
N ILE A 205 3.02 -23.29 7.91
CA ILE A 205 3.96 -22.32 7.34
C ILE A 205 3.63 -20.93 7.90
N GLY A 206 4.44 -20.44 8.84
CA GLY A 206 4.33 -19.08 9.39
C GLY A 206 5.39 -18.14 8.82
N GLU A 207 5.40 -16.88 9.26
CA GLU A 207 6.30 -15.82 8.77
C GLU A 207 7.76 -16.27 8.62
N LYS A 208 8.38 -16.82 9.68
CA LYS A 208 9.80 -17.24 9.63
C LYS A 208 10.05 -18.38 8.64
N THR A 209 9.11 -19.31 8.55
CA THR A 209 9.22 -20.47 7.66
C THR A 209 9.03 -20.05 6.21
N ALA A 210 8.05 -19.19 5.92
CA ALA A 210 7.81 -18.65 4.60
C ALA A 210 9.01 -17.83 4.11
N ALA A 211 9.59 -16.99 4.98
CA ALA A 211 10.77 -16.20 4.64
C ALA A 211 11.97 -17.08 4.27
N ALA A 212 12.33 -18.03 5.14
CA ALA A 212 13.43 -18.95 4.86
C ALA A 212 13.20 -19.78 3.58
N LEU A 213 11.97 -20.26 3.35
CA LEU A 213 11.61 -20.99 2.14
C LEU A 213 11.82 -20.16 0.88
N LEU A 214 11.28 -18.94 0.85
CA LEU A 214 11.31 -18.08 -0.33
C LEU A 214 12.69 -17.47 -0.58
N ASP A 215 13.46 -17.16 0.47
CA ASP A 215 14.82 -16.64 0.36
C ASP A 215 15.77 -17.72 -0.19
N GLN A 216 15.71 -18.93 0.39
CA GLN A 216 16.69 -19.98 0.12
C GLN A 216 16.33 -20.85 -1.09
N VAL A 217 15.05 -21.24 -1.23
CA VAL A 217 14.63 -22.17 -2.29
C VAL A 217 14.20 -21.40 -3.55
N GLY A 218 13.48 -20.29 -3.37
CA GLY A 218 13.03 -19.45 -4.48
C GLY A 218 11.50 -19.37 -4.60
N PRO A 219 10.96 -19.06 -5.80
CA PRO A 219 9.53 -18.85 -5.99
C PRO A 219 8.73 -20.14 -5.77
N MET A 220 7.48 -20.01 -5.35
CA MET A 220 6.61 -21.13 -5.04
C MET A 220 6.39 -22.08 -6.21
N GLY A 221 6.41 -21.60 -7.46
CA GLY A 221 6.37 -22.49 -8.64
C GLY A 221 7.49 -23.54 -8.64
N ARG A 222 8.70 -23.16 -8.23
CA ARG A 222 9.84 -24.08 -8.09
C ARG A 222 9.65 -25.04 -6.92
N VAL A 223 9.13 -24.52 -5.80
CA VAL A 223 8.85 -25.32 -4.60
C VAL A 223 7.80 -26.40 -4.93
N TRP A 224 6.72 -26.02 -5.60
CA TRP A 224 5.64 -26.93 -5.97
C TRP A 224 6.10 -28.02 -6.95
N SER A 225 6.87 -27.68 -7.97
CA SER A 225 7.47 -28.70 -8.86
C SER A 225 8.40 -29.65 -8.10
N ASP A 226 9.19 -29.17 -7.13
CA ASP A 226 10.01 -30.08 -6.30
C ASP A 226 9.16 -31.01 -5.42
N ILE A 227 8.05 -30.52 -4.86
CA ILE A 227 7.13 -31.35 -4.07
C ILE A 227 6.50 -32.45 -4.95
N ASP A 228 6.05 -32.11 -6.15
CA ASP A 228 5.33 -33.02 -7.04
C ASP A 228 6.28 -34.04 -7.68
N ASP A 229 7.39 -33.56 -8.24
CA ASP A 229 8.26 -34.37 -9.11
C ASP A 229 9.36 -35.08 -8.32
N ASN A 230 9.79 -34.50 -7.20
CA ASN A 230 10.97 -34.94 -6.44
C ASN A 230 10.68 -35.20 -4.96
N SER A 231 9.41 -35.19 -4.55
CA SER A 231 8.99 -35.41 -3.17
C SER A 231 9.67 -34.45 -2.16
N GLY A 232 9.95 -33.21 -2.57
CA GLY A 232 10.54 -32.18 -1.70
C GLY A 232 12.05 -32.32 -1.48
N ARG A 233 12.76 -33.05 -2.35
CA ARG A 233 14.20 -33.33 -2.17
C ARG A 233 15.06 -32.06 -2.27
N LEU A 234 14.78 -31.16 -3.22
CA LEU A 234 15.50 -29.89 -3.33
C LEU A 234 15.21 -29.02 -2.10
N VAL A 235 13.94 -28.85 -1.74
CA VAL A 235 13.52 -28.08 -0.57
C VAL A 235 14.22 -28.58 0.68
N THR A 236 14.26 -29.90 0.88
CA THR A 236 14.95 -30.52 2.01
C THR A 236 16.43 -30.21 2.01
N THR A 237 17.10 -30.45 0.89
CA THR A 237 18.55 -30.26 0.75
C THR A 237 18.96 -28.82 1.00
N VAL A 238 18.24 -27.85 0.42
CA VAL A 238 18.54 -26.42 0.55
C VAL A 238 18.30 -25.94 1.99
N LEU A 239 17.16 -26.28 2.58
CA LEU A 239 16.84 -25.84 3.94
C LEU A 239 17.71 -26.50 5.02
N ASP A 240 18.14 -27.75 4.82
CA ASP A 240 19.07 -28.41 5.75
C ASP A 240 20.47 -27.82 5.69
N ARG A 241 20.95 -27.44 4.49
CA ARG A 241 22.22 -26.71 4.32
C ARG A 241 22.16 -25.35 4.97
N TRP A 242 21.13 -24.57 4.66
CA TRP A 242 20.90 -23.26 5.30
C TRP A 242 20.86 -23.36 6.84
N ALA A 243 20.19 -24.38 7.38
CA ALA A 243 20.15 -24.61 8.82
C ALA A 243 21.53 -24.96 9.41
N ALA A 244 22.34 -25.75 8.70
CA ALA A 244 23.71 -26.06 9.10
C ALA A 244 24.63 -24.83 9.06
N ASP A 245 24.54 -24.02 8.00
CA ASP A 245 25.40 -22.86 7.79
C ASP A 245 25.09 -21.71 8.76
N THR A 246 23.82 -21.55 9.13
CA THR A 246 23.37 -20.45 10.01
C THR A 246 23.20 -20.86 11.47
N GLY A 247 23.29 -22.16 11.79
CA GLY A 247 22.93 -22.69 13.10
C GLY A 247 21.42 -22.62 13.41
N SER A 248 20.60 -22.36 12.40
CA SER A 248 19.14 -22.29 12.54
C SER A 248 18.51 -23.65 12.80
N ARG A 249 17.30 -23.66 13.37
CA ARG A 249 16.52 -24.89 13.54
C ARG A 249 16.23 -25.53 12.18
N ARG A 250 16.47 -26.84 12.05
CA ARG A 250 16.04 -27.61 10.87
C ARG A 250 14.52 -27.60 10.73
N ILE A 251 14.04 -27.07 9.62
CA ILE A 251 12.60 -26.92 9.29
C ILE A 251 12.17 -27.74 8.06
N SER A 252 13.11 -28.29 7.29
CA SER A 252 12.89 -29.02 6.04
C SER A 252 11.74 -30.04 6.10
N ALA A 253 11.81 -31.01 7.02
CA ALA A 253 10.80 -32.05 7.17
C ALA A 253 9.40 -31.49 7.51
N ARG A 254 9.34 -30.43 8.32
CA ARG A 254 8.07 -29.75 8.64
C ARG A 254 7.51 -29.04 7.42
N VAL A 255 8.36 -28.36 6.65
CA VAL A 255 7.97 -27.62 5.43
C VAL A 255 7.43 -28.58 4.38
N VAL A 256 8.19 -29.63 4.03
CA VAL A 256 7.75 -30.62 3.04
C VAL A 256 6.44 -31.27 3.48
N ARG A 257 6.32 -31.71 4.74
CA ARG A 257 5.07 -32.28 5.25
C ARG A 257 3.89 -31.31 5.16
N ALA A 258 4.10 -30.03 5.48
CA ALA A 258 3.05 -29.02 5.42
C ALA A 258 2.61 -28.73 3.97
N LEU A 259 3.55 -28.65 3.03
CA LEU A 259 3.28 -28.38 1.62
C LEU A 259 2.71 -29.61 0.89
N SER A 260 3.07 -30.82 1.29
CA SER A 260 2.50 -32.06 0.76
C SER A 260 1.15 -32.43 1.39
N ALA A 261 0.66 -31.68 2.37
CA ALA A 261 -0.62 -31.96 3.00
C ALA A 261 -1.79 -31.72 2.00
N PRO A 262 -2.85 -32.56 2.03
CA PRO A 262 -4.02 -32.33 1.20
C PRO A 262 -4.60 -30.92 1.40
N GLY A 263 -4.89 -30.20 0.32
CA GLY A 263 -5.44 -28.84 0.38
C GLY A 263 -4.39 -27.73 0.56
N ALA A 264 -3.10 -28.04 0.72
CA ALA A 264 -2.08 -27.03 0.99
C ALA A 264 -1.87 -26.08 -0.20
N ARG A 265 -1.78 -26.62 -1.42
CA ARG A 265 -1.66 -25.83 -2.65
C ARG A 265 -2.93 -25.02 -2.90
N GLU A 266 -4.09 -25.63 -2.72
CA GLU A 266 -5.39 -24.99 -2.92
C GLU A 266 -5.59 -23.81 -1.97
N ARG A 267 -5.13 -23.92 -0.72
CA ARG A 267 -5.14 -22.81 0.26
C ARG A 267 -4.16 -21.70 -0.13
N TYR A 268 -2.96 -22.06 -0.58
CA TYR A 268 -2.00 -21.08 -1.07
C TYR A 268 -2.57 -20.31 -2.28
N ASP A 269 -3.09 -21.03 -3.27
CA ASP A 269 -3.67 -20.43 -4.48
C ASP A 269 -4.91 -19.59 -4.15
N PHE A 270 -5.71 -20.01 -3.17
CA PHE A 270 -6.83 -19.21 -2.66
C PHE A 270 -6.35 -17.88 -2.07
N ASN A 271 -5.37 -17.89 -1.15
CA ASN A 271 -4.85 -16.65 -0.57
C ASN A 271 -4.21 -15.78 -1.65
N LEU A 272 -3.46 -16.37 -2.56
CA LEU A 272 -2.82 -15.66 -3.67
C LEU A 272 -3.85 -14.92 -4.51
N ARG A 273 -4.95 -15.60 -4.89
CA ARG A 273 -6.06 -14.96 -5.63
C ARG A 273 -6.72 -13.83 -4.84
N MET A 274 -6.97 -14.02 -3.55
CA MET A 274 -7.61 -13.00 -2.71
C MET A 274 -6.74 -11.75 -2.51
N MET A 275 -5.42 -11.94 -2.38
CA MET A 275 -4.44 -10.87 -2.16
C MET A 275 -3.98 -10.20 -3.46
N THR A 276 -4.25 -10.80 -4.62
CA THR A 276 -3.88 -10.20 -5.91
C THR A 276 -4.74 -8.96 -6.15
N CYS A 277 -4.08 -7.85 -6.48
CA CYS A 277 -4.72 -6.58 -6.79
C CYS A 277 -4.83 -6.38 -8.31
N HIS A 278 -5.77 -5.54 -8.74
CA HIS A 278 -5.86 -5.12 -10.14
C HIS A 278 -4.74 -4.12 -10.50
N GLU A 279 -4.15 -4.26 -11.70
CA GLU A 279 -2.99 -3.45 -12.16
C GLU A 279 -3.29 -2.60 -13.42
N ASP A 280 -4.54 -2.62 -13.88
CA ASP A 280 -4.99 -2.12 -15.17
C ASP A 280 -6.14 -1.11 -15.07
N LEU A 281 -6.42 -0.58 -13.88
CA LEU A 281 -7.46 0.44 -13.70
C LEU A 281 -7.13 1.71 -14.49
N ASN A 282 -8.17 2.30 -15.10
CA ASN A 282 -8.04 3.60 -15.74
C ASN A 282 -7.98 4.70 -14.67
N LEU A 283 -6.76 5.17 -14.39
CA LEU A 283 -6.49 6.20 -13.38
C LEU A 283 -6.94 7.60 -13.78
N ARG A 284 -7.35 7.81 -15.04
CA ARG A 284 -7.70 9.12 -15.62
C ARG A 284 -6.60 10.18 -15.50
N LEU A 285 -5.36 9.73 -15.31
CA LEU A 285 -4.19 10.58 -15.24
C LEU A 285 -3.62 10.77 -16.66
N THR A 286 -3.68 12.00 -17.14
CA THR A 286 -3.14 12.45 -18.43
C THR A 286 -2.03 13.49 -18.21
N PRO A 287 -0.76 13.07 -18.00
CA PRO A 287 0.29 13.95 -17.50
C PRO A 287 0.67 15.12 -18.41
N ASP A 288 0.42 14.98 -19.71
CA ASP A 288 0.78 16.00 -20.71
C ASP A 288 -0.36 16.99 -20.99
N ILE A 289 -1.50 16.83 -20.30
CA ILE A 289 -2.65 17.74 -20.41
C ILE A 289 -2.67 18.66 -19.17
N PRO A 290 -2.46 19.98 -19.34
CA PRO A 290 -2.55 20.93 -18.24
C PRO A 290 -3.92 20.91 -17.56
N GLY A 291 -3.93 20.94 -16.22
CA GLY A 291 -5.16 20.94 -15.44
C GLY A 291 -5.81 19.55 -15.23
N THR A 292 -5.16 18.48 -15.71
CA THR A 292 -5.53 17.10 -15.32
C THR A 292 -5.60 16.98 -13.79
N PRO A 293 -6.68 16.44 -13.22
CA PRO A 293 -6.79 16.22 -11.78
C PRO A 293 -5.58 15.44 -11.23
N GLY A 294 -5.07 15.87 -10.08
CA GLY A 294 -3.92 15.26 -9.42
C GLY A 294 -2.56 15.77 -9.86
N LEU A 295 -2.41 16.48 -10.99
CA LEU A 295 -1.12 17.12 -11.34
C LEU A 295 -0.83 18.32 -10.44
N LEU A 296 0.44 18.46 -10.02
CA LEU A 296 0.93 19.63 -9.30
C LEU A 296 1.67 20.59 -10.25
N PRO A 297 1.64 21.91 -10.01
CA PRO A 297 0.97 22.62 -8.92
C PRO A 297 -0.56 22.80 -9.11
N LEU A 298 -1.27 22.99 -8.01
CA LEU A 298 -2.69 23.33 -7.95
C LEU A 298 -2.91 24.85 -7.84
N ASP A 299 -4.10 25.29 -8.25
CA ASP A 299 -4.57 26.67 -8.12
C ASP A 299 -4.61 27.13 -6.65
N LEU A 300 -3.90 28.22 -6.35
CA LEU A 300 -3.70 28.72 -4.99
C LEU A 300 -5.00 29.14 -4.31
N ASP A 301 -5.89 29.79 -5.05
CA ASP A 301 -7.17 30.26 -4.51
C ASP A 301 -8.11 29.08 -4.23
N ARG A 302 -8.11 28.05 -5.08
CA ARG A 302 -8.80 26.79 -4.82
C ARG A 302 -8.31 26.13 -3.55
N VAL A 303 -6.99 26.00 -3.38
CA VAL A 303 -6.39 25.40 -2.18
C VAL A 303 -6.79 26.17 -0.92
N ALA A 304 -6.69 27.50 -0.94
CA ALA A 304 -7.06 28.35 0.18
C ALA A 304 -8.52 28.19 0.60
N ARG A 305 -9.44 28.20 -0.39
CA ARG A 305 -10.89 28.06 -0.13
C ARG A 305 -11.23 26.71 0.48
N VAL A 306 -10.70 25.62 -0.07
CA VAL A 306 -11.08 24.26 0.35
C VAL A 306 -10.42 23.88 1.66
N VAL A 307 -9.09 24.06 1.80
CA VAL A 307 -8.40 23.73 3.07
C VAL A 307 -8.81 24.69 4.18
N GLY A 308 -9.07 25.96 3.88
CA GLY A 308 -9.53 26.95 4.85
C GLY A 308 -10.84 26.57 5.53
N PHE A 309 -11.67 25.71 4.92
CA PHE A 309 -12.89 25.19 5.50
C PHE A 309 -12.66 24.30 6.73
N LEU A 310 -11.47 23.70 6.87
CA LEU A 310 -11.09 22.95 8.06
C LEU A 310 -10.83 23.86 9.27
N GLY A 311 -10.73 25.17 9.08
CA GLY A 311 -10.58 26.14 10.18
C GLY A 311 -9.20 26.17 10.84
N VAL A 312 -8.17 25.59 10.20
CA VAL A 312 -6.79 25.58 10.71
C VAL A 312 -5.90 26.39 9.77
N GLU A 313 -5.59 27.62 10.16
CA GLU A 313 -4.81 28.56 9.36
C GLU A 313 -3.42 28.00 9.01
N ALA A 314 -2.69 27.47 9.99
CA ALA A 314 -1.37 26.89 9.76
C ALA A 314 -1.37 25.76 8.71
N THR A 315 -2.43 24.94 8.66
CA THR A 315 -2.58 23.89 7.65
C THR A 315 -2.96 24.46 6.29
N THR A 316 -3.74 25.54 6.26
CA THR A 316 -4.09 26.25 5.02
C THR A 316 -2.86 26.88 4.39
N SER A 317 -2.03 27.58 5.17
CA SER A 317 -0.79 28.17 4.70
C SER A 317 0.21 27.11 4.21
N LEU A 318 0.32 25.98 4.92
CA LEU A 318 1.13 24.85 4.46
C LEU A 318 0.62 24.28 3.13
N ALA A 319 -0.70 24.09 3.00
CA ALA A 319 -1.30 23.57 1.79
C ALA A 319 -1.05 24.48 0.59
N GLN A 320 -1.25 25.80 0.75
CA GLN A 320 -0.99 26.76 -0.32
C GLN A 320 0.48 26.73 -0.77
N ARG A 321 1.42 26.64 0.19
CA ARG A 321 2.85 26.51 -0.16
C ARG A 321 3.11 25.21 -0.92
N VAL A 322 2.71 24.08 -0.37
CA VAL A 322 3.14 22.76 -0.85
C VAL A 322 2.41 22.35 -2.13
N LEU A 323 1.10 22.58 -2.20
CA LEU A 323 0.29 22.15 -3.35
C LEU A 323 0.43 23.08 -4.56
N SER A 324 0.84 24.33 -4.37
CA SER A 324 1.02 25.30 -5.46
C SER A 324 2.49 25.53 -5.85
N THR A 325 3.41 24.72 -5.34
CA THR A 325 4.83 24.74 -5.75
C THR A 325 5.07 23.72 -6.86
N ASN A 326 6.00 24.05 -7.76
CA ASN A 326 6.39 23.17 -8.87
C ASN A 326 6.98 21.84 -8.37
N PRO A 327 6.76 20.72 -9.10
CA PRO A 327 7.34 19.43 -8.76
C PRO A 327 8.87 19.42 -8.93
N ALA A 328 9.53 18.43 -8.30
CA ALA A 328 10.98 18.28 -8.37
C ALA A 328 11.51 18.09 -9.81
N SER A 329 10.72 17.44 -10.67
CA SER A 329 11.07 17.23 -12.09
C SER A 329 11.17 18.54 -12.88
N ALA A 330 10.44 19.59 -12.46
CA ALA A 330 10.40 20.88 -13.13
C ALA A 330 11.55 21.81 -12.72
N ALA A 331 12.42 21.40 -11.79
CA ALA A 331 13.58 22.17 -11.33
C ALA A 331 14.81 22.06 -12.27
N SER A 332 14.59 21.72 -13.54
CA SER A 332 15.65 21.53 -14.57
C SER A 332 15.87 22.79 -15.39
#